data_AF-G1Q823-F1
#
_entry.id   AF-G1Q823-F1
#
_cell.length_a   1.000
_cell.length_b   1.000
_cell.length_c   1.000
_cell.angle_alpha   90.00
_cell.angle_beta   90.00
_cell.angle_gamma   90.00
#
_symmetry.space_group_name_H-M   'P 1'
#
loop_
_entity.id
_entity.type
_entity.pdbx_description
1 polymer ?
#
loop_
_entity_poly.entity_id
_entity_poly.type
_entity_poly.pdbx_seq_one_letter_code
_entity_poly.pdbx_strand_id
1 'polypeptide(L)'
;MPTRGPPHTHGSRGDLQFRPPGPGPPVSLEEEDSLPPPRSFETSPGAPRARPKKIVFEDELPSRTFPCTKKPVESIPGEHMPRPHPVPDYELKYPPVSSERERSCYAAVFQDQYSEFLELQQELRSAQAKLQHLEALLTSLPPPQSQKEAQVAARVWREFEKKRTV
;
A
#
# COMPACT_ATOMS: atom_id res chain seq x y z
N MET A 1 4.21 4.49 59.52
CA MET A 1 3.48 5.74 59.21
C MET A 1 3.99 6.84 60.12
N PRO A 2 4.71 7.83 59.57
CA PRO A 2 4.53 9.21 59.98
C PRO A 2 4.27 10.13 58.77
N THR A 3 3.18 10.87 58.87
CA THR A 3 2.63 11.81 57.88
C THR A 3 3.49 13.08 57.81
N ARG A 4 3.96 13.48 56.64
CA ARG A 4 4.65 14.76 56.41
C ARG A 4 3.85 15.56 55.39
N GLY A 5 3.25 16.66 55.85
CA GLY A 5 2.52 17.63 55.02
C GLY A 5 3.45 18.49 54.14
N PRO A 6 2.88 19.25 53.20
CA PRO A 6 3.62 19.86 52.09
C PRO A 6 4.10 21.28 52.41
N PRO A 7 5.21 21.76 51.83
CA PRO A 7 5.48 23.18 51.74
C PRO A 7 4.90 23.76 50.44
N HIS A 8 4.00 24.72 50.61
CA HIS A 8 3.63 25.70 49.58
C HIS A 8 4.80 26.65 49.34
N THR A 9 5.24 26.78 48.09
CA THR A 9 6.06 27.91 47.63
C THR A 9 5.29 28.70 46.59
N HIS A 10 5.00 29.95 46.95
CA HIS A 10 4.40 30.98 46.11
C HIS A 10 5.53 31.75 45.40
N GLY A 11 5.43 31.91 44.08
CA GLY A 11 6.32 32.73 43.25
C GLY A 11 5.84 32.63 41.80
N SER A 12 4.86 33.42 41.38
CA SER A 12 4.99 34.79 40.84
C SER A 12 5.73 34.88 39.50
N ARG A 13 4.90 34.92 38.44
CA ARG A 13 4.97 35.82 37.28
C ARG A 13 6.12 35.66 36.28
N GLY A 14 5.76 35.20 35.09
CA GLY A 14 6.57 35.27 33.88
C GLY A 14 5.84 34.62 32.70
N ASP A 15 4.77 35.27 32.23
CA ASP A 15 4.13 34.97 30.95
C ASP A 15 5.12 35.32 29.83
N LEU A 16 5.68 34.30 29.17
CA LEU A 16 6.42 34.45 27.91
C LEU A 16 5.74 33.56 26.87
N GLN A 17 4.76 34.17 26.22
CA GLN A 17 4.16 33.76 24.96
C GLN A 17 5.27 33.49 23.92
N PHE A 18 5.67 32.22 23.72
CA PHE A 18 6.48 31.85 22.57
C PHE A 18 5.56 31.50 21.40
N ARG A 19 5.15 32.53 20.67
CA ARG A 19 4.39 32.40 19.42
C ARG A 19 5.37 31.98 18.31
N PRO A 20 5.10 30.93 17.52
CA PRO A 20 5.94 30.60 16.38
C PRO A 20 5.81 31.70 15.29
N PRO A 21 6.90 32.04 14.58
CA PRO A 21 6.87 33.03 13.50
C PRO A 21 6.07 32.46 12.33
N GLY A 22 5.13 33.26 11.80
CA GLY A 22 4.34 32.92 10.63
C GLY A 22 5.18 32.85 9.35
N PRO A 23 4.68 32.22 8.28
CA PRO A 23 5.39 32.10 7.00
C PRO A 23 5.60 33.47 6.35
N GLY A 24 6.84 33.82 6.04
CA GLY A 24 7.19 34.98 5.23
C GLY A 24 6.95 34.76 3.73
N PRO A 25 6.92 35.84 2.92
CA PRO A 25 6.50 35.81 1.51
C PRO A 25 7.57 35.24 0.56
N PRO A 26 7.18 34.78 -0.65
CA PRO A 26 8.13 34.29 -1.65
C PRO A 26 8.92 35.45 -2.28
N VAL A 27 10.23 35.29 -2.39
CA VAL A 27 11.10 36.18 -3.15
C VAL A 27 11.02 35.80 -4.63
N SER A 28 10.39 36.65 -5.42
CA SER A 28 10.50 36.64 -6.89
C SER A 28 11.89 37.09 -7.32
N LEU A 29 12.51 36.36 -8.23
CA LEU A 29 13.55 36.88 -9.10
C LEU A 29 13.11 36.58 -10.54
N GLU A 30 12.44 37.57 -11.13
CA GLU A 30 12.23 37.69 -12.56
C GLU A 30 13.37 38.52 -13.16
N GLU A 31 13.74 38.22 -14.40
CA GLU A 31 14.26 39.09 -15.49
C GLU A 31 15.00 38.16 -16.48
N GLU A 32 14.31 37.55 -17.46
CA GLU A 32 13.89 38.10 -18.77
C GLU A 32 15.05 38.69 -19.59
N ASP A 33 15.39 38.05 -20.72
CA ASP A 33 15.72 38.82 -21.93
C ASP A 33 15.47 38.03 -23.24
N SER A 34 14.52 38.57 -24.02
CA SER A 34 14.49 38.71 -25.49
C SER A 34 14.04 37.59 -26.47
N LEU A 35 12.98 37.95 -27.20
CA LEU A 35 12.17 37.36 -28.31
C LEU A 35 12.90 37.39 -29.70
N PRO A 36 12.35 37.03 -30.92
CA PRO A 36 10.97 36.69 -31.39
C PRO A 36 10.82 35.51 -32.44
N PRO A 37 9.61 35.21 -33.00
CA PRO A 37 9.24 34.05 -33.89
C PRO A 37 9.25 34.44 -35.42
N PRO A 38 8.73 33.73 -36.48
CA PRO A 38 7.77 32.59 -36.57
C PRO A 38 7.90 31.58 -37.78
N ARG A 39 6.89 30.67 -37.87
CA ARG A 39 6.25 30.04 -39.07
C ARG A 39 6.89 28.88 -39.87
N SER A 40 6.14 27.76 -39.80
CA SER A 40 5.87 26.64 -40.73
C SER A 40 6.28 26.72 -42.20
N PHE A 41 6.92 25.65 -42.72
CA PHE A 41 6.74 25.04 -44.07
C PHE A 41 7.25 23.56 -43.99
N GLU A 42 6.38 22.58 -44.20
CA GLU A 42 6.26 21.70 -45.40
C GLU A 42 7.29 20.55 -45.55
N THR A 43 6.79 19.33 -45.26
CA THR A 43 6.77 18.08 -46.05
C THR A 43 8.01 17.53 -46.81
N SER A 44 8.60 16.46 -46.22
CA SER A 44 9.14 15.19 -46.83
C SER A 44 10.48 15.23 -47.59
N PRO A 45 11.13 14.08 -48.00
CA PRO A 45 11.07 12.67 -47.56
C PRO A 45 12.48 12.05 -47.28
N GLY A 46 12.60 10.97 -46.49
CA GLY A 46 13.75 10.06 -46.67
C GLY A 46 14.20 9.19 -45.49
N ALA A 47 13.84 7.90 -45.57
CA ALA A 47 14.58 6.74 -45.04
C ALA A 47 14.53 6.43 -43.52
N PRO A 48 14.82 5.17 -43.14
CA PRO A 48 13.85 4.21 -42.65
C PRO A 48 13.64 4.29 -41.13
N ARG A 49 12.37 4.23 -40.71
CA ARG A 49 12.02 4.08 -39.29
C ARG A 49 12.66 2.84 -38.70
N ALA A 50 13.61 3.02 -37.77
CA ALA A 50 13.97 1.97 -36.84
C ALA A 50 12.73 1.65 -36.01
N ARG A 51 12.17 0.45 -36.22
CA ARG A 51 11.04 -0.04 -35.44
C ARG A 51 11.50 -0.15 -33.98
N PRO A 52 10.77 0.39 -33.00
CA PRO A 52 11.06 0.09 -31.61
C PRO A 52 10.87 -1.41 -31.41
N LYS A 53 11.94 -2.11 -31.02
CA LYS A 53 11.87 -3.52 -30.63
C LYS A 53 11.04 -3.57 -29.35
N LYS A 54 9.79 -4.05 -29.45
CA LYS A 54 9.01 -4.35 -28.25
C LYS A 54 9.64 -5.59 -27.62
N ILE A 55 10.20 -5.42 -26.43
CA ILE A 55 10.62 -6.55 -25.60
C ILE A 55 9.32 -7.17 -25.11
N VAL A 56 9.03 -8.38 -25.62
CA VAL A 56 7.96 -9.21 -25.10
C VAL A 56 8.57 -10.00 -23.95
N PHE A 57 8.04 -9.83 -22.76
CA PHE A 57 8.42 -10.63 -21.60
C PHE A 57 7.88 -12.05 -21.81
N GLU A 58 8.58 -13.07 -21.30
CA GLU A 58 8.18 -14.47 -21.47
C GLU A 58 6.74 -14.75 -20.99
N ASP A 59 6.29 -13.96 -20.00
CA ASP A 59 4.94 -13.98 -19.43
C ASP A 59 3.83 -13.55 -20.41
N GLU A 60 4.16 -12.79 -21.46
CA GLU A 60 3.19 -12.31 -22.45
C GLU A 60 3.07 -13.23 -23.68
N LEU A 61 3.76 -14.38 -23.71
CA LEU A 61 3.58 -15.38 -24.75
C LEU A 61 2.44 -16.34 -24.38
N PRO A 62 1.52 -16.67 -25.33
CA PRO A 62 0.53 -17.73 -25.08
C PRO A 62 1.27 -19.03 -24.76
N SER A 63 0.95 -19.60 -23.60
CA SER A 63 1.62 -20.75 -23.02
C SER A 63 1.81 -21.83 -24.08
N ARG A 64 3.06 -22.19 -24.37
CA ARG A 64 3.40 -23.32 -25.22
C ARG A 64 2.89 -24.59 -24.54
N THR A 65 1.66 -24.97 -24.85
CA THR A 65 1.12 -26.28 -24.53
C THR A 65 1.98 -27.29 -25.27
N PHE A 66 2.81 -28.02 -24.53
CA PHE A 66 3.50 -29.18 -25.08
C PHE A 66 2.43 -30.21 -25.44
N PRO A 67 2.30 -30.62 -26.72
CA PRO A 67 1.36 -31.66 -27.08
C PRO A 67 1.89 -32.98 -26.53
N CYS A 68 1.20 -33.42 -25.47
CA CYS A 68 1.18 -34.76 -24.93
C CYS A 68 1.25 -35.82 -26.05
N THR A 69 2.22 -36.73 -25.96
CA THR A 69 2.23 -37.95 -26.77
C THR A 69 1.83 -39.16 -25.92
N LYS A 70 0.54 -39.52 -26.06
CA LYS A 70 -0.03 -40.89 -26.12
C LYS A 70 0.08 -41.82 -24.88
N LYS A 71 -0.97 -41.85 -24.06
CA LYS A 71 -1.97 -42.95 -23.84
C LYS A 71 -2.73 -42.72 -22.51
N PRO A 72 -4.02 -43.10 -22.40
CA PRO A 72 -4.80 -42.92 -21.17
C PRO A 72 -4.58 -44.12 -20.25
N VAL A 73 -3.99 -43.88 -19.08
CA VAL A 73 -4.07 -44.79 -17.93
C VAL A 73 -4.86 -44.07 -16.86
N GLU A 74 -5.77 -44.83 -16.29
CA GLU A 74 -6.81 -44.45 -15.35
C GLU A 74 -6.36 -43.44 -14.28
N SER A 75 -7.27 -42.50 -14.05
CA SER A 75 -7.25 -41.51 -13.00
C SER A 75 -7.12 -42.16 -11.62
N ILE A 76 -5.94 -42.05 -11.01
CA ILE A 76 -5.87 -41.95 -9.55
C ILE A 76 -6.04 -40.47 -9.22
N PRO A 77 -7.01 -40.05 -8.40
CA PRO A 77 -7.01 -38.73 -7.82
C PRO A 77 -5.82 -38.69 -6.87
N GLY A 78 -4.66 -38.31 -7.40
CA GLY A 78 -3.48 -38.04 -6.60
C GLY A 78 -3.87 -36.98 -5.60
N GLU A 79 -3.85 -37.34 -4.33
CA GLU A 79 -4.08 -36.44 -3.21
C GLU A 79 -3.27 -35.18 -3.44
N HIS A 80 -3.96 -34.05 -3.60
CA HIS A 80 -3.33 -32.75 -3.52
C HIS A 80 -2.83 -32.59 -2.09
N MET A 81 -1.63 -33.11 -1.81
CA MET A 81 -0.91 -32.80 -0.59
C MET A 81 -0.82 -31.28 -0.50
N PRO A 82 -1.31 -30.65 0.58
CA PRO A 82 -1.15 -29.22 0.77
C PRO A 82 0.33 -28.93 0.69
N ARG A 83 0.72 -28.06 -0.24
CA ARG A 83 2.11 -27.59 -0.36
C ARG A 83 2.55 -27.13 1.03
N PRO A 84 3.65 -27.65 1.59
CA PRO A 84 4.17 -27.14 2.86
C PRO A 84 4.30 -25.63 2.74
N HIS A 85 3.65 -24.90 3.65
CA HIS A 85 3.72 -23.45 3.69
C HIS A 85 5.20 -23.07 3.66
N PRO A 86 5.67 -22.30 2.67
CA PRO A 86 7.07 -21.92 2.62
C PRO A 86 7.40 -21.18 3.91
N VAL A 87 8.44 -21.65 4.60
CA VAL A 87 8.99 -20.97 5.77
C VAL A 87 9.30 -19.53 5.36
N PRO A 88 8.83 -18.52 6.10
CA PRO A 88 9.11 -17.14 5.77
C PRO A 88 10.62 -16.86 5.74
N ASP A 89 11.08 -16.11 4.74
CA ASP A 89 12.50 -15.81 4.57
C ASP A 89 13.15 -15.18 5.81
N TYR A 90 12.39 -14.47 6.65
CA TYR A 90 12.91 -13.84 7.85
C TYR A 90 13.40 -14.88 8.89
N GLU A 91 12.81 -16.07 8.95
CA GLU A 91 13.28 -17.12 9.87
C GLU A 91 14.66 -17.65 9.45
N LEU A 92 14.94 -17.66 8.14
CA LEU A 92 16.23 -18.04 7.60
C LEU A 92 17.25 -16.89 7.66
N LYS A 93 16.80 -15.64 7.54
CA LYS A 93 17.64 -14.43 7.57
C LYS A 93 18.07 -14.03 8.98
N TYR A 94 17.28 -14.37 10.01
CA TYR A 94 17.51 -13.99 11.40
C TYR A 94 17.50 -15.22 12.33
N PRO A 95 18.56 -16.05 12.31
CA PRO A 95 18.69 -17.18 13.23
C PRO A 95 18.81 -16.73 14.70
N PRO A 96 18.76 -17.67 15.68
CA PRO A 96 18.92 -17.35 17.09
C PRO A 96 20.19 -16.55 17.38
N VAL A 97 20.02 -15.40 18.03
CA VAL A 97 21.10 -14.45 18.31
C VAL A 97 22.11 -15.06 19.28
N SER A 98 23.40 -14.99 18.93
CA SER A 98 24.50 -15.52 19.75
C SER A 98 25.43 -14.45 20.32
N SER A 99 25.25 -13.17 19.97
CA SER A 99 26.09 -12.07 20.47
C SER A 99 25.35 -10.74 20.64
N GLU A 100 25.86 -9.85 21.51
CA GLU A 100 25.27 -8.52 21.73
C GLU A 100 25.38 -7.62 20.48
N ARG A 101 26.45 -7.78 19.69
CA ARG A 101 26.61 -7.07 18.42
C ARG A 101 25.52 -7.47 17.43
N GLU A 102 25.28 -8.77 17.27
CA GLU A 102 24.21 -9.29 16.41
C GLU A 102 22.83 -8.82 16.88
N ARG A 103 22.58 -8.86 18.20
CA ARG A 103 21.36 -8.30 18.80
C ARG A 103 21.15 -6.83 18.41
N SER A 104 22.21 -6.03 18.46
CA SER A 104 22.16 -4.61 18.09
C SER A 104 21.86 -4.42 16.60
N CYS A 105 22.45 -5.25 15.72
CA CYS A 105 22.15 -5.22 14.30
C CYS A 105 20.68 -5.58 14.02
N TYR A 106 20.16 -6.62 14.66
CA TYR A 106 18.76 -7.04 14.48
C TYR A 106 17.80 -5.98 15.03
N ALA A 107 18.13 -5.38 16.17
CA ALA A 107 17.33 -4.30 16.76
C ALA A 107 17.25 -3.07 15.83
N ALA A 108 18.35 -2.70 15.16
CA ALA A 108 18.35 -1.60 14.20
C ALA A 108 17.44 -1.90 13.01
N VAL A 109 17.48 -3.12 12.44
CA VAL A 109 16.58 -3.52 11.35
C VAL A 109 15.12 -3.54 11.82
N PHE A 110 14.86 -4.07 13.02
CA PHE A 110 13.52 -4.07 13.58
C PHE A 110 12.99 -2.64 13.72
N GLN A 111 13.79 -1.71 14.23
CA GLN A 111 13.39 -0.32 14.43
C GLN A 111 13.08 0.38 13.10
N ASP A 112 13.88 0.14 12.07
CA ASP A 112 13.66 0.67 10.72
C ASP A 112 12.33 0.17 10.11
N GLN A 113 12.02 -1.10 10.31
CA GLN A 113 10.79 -1.74 9.78
C GLN A 113 9.54 -1.47 10.64
N TYR A 114 9.71 -1.20 11.94
CA TYR A 114 8.59 -1.15 12.89
C TYR A 114 7.68 0.05 12.65
N SER A 115 8.21 1.19 12.22
CA SER A 115 7.38 2.34 11.85
C SER A 115 6.47 2.04 10.66
N GLU A 116 7.01 1.39 9.61
CA GLU A 116 6.22 0.97 8.45
C GLU A 116 5.12 -0.02 8.86
N PHE A 117 5.46 -1.00 9.70
CA PHE A 117 4.47 -1.94 10.23
C PHE A 117 3.34 -1.24 10.98
N LEU A 118 3.65 -0.24 11.81
CA LEU A 118 2.63 0.51 12.54
C LEU A 118 1.72 1.31 11.61
N GLU A 119 2.29 1.94 10.58
CA GLU A 119 1.53 2.67 9.56
C GLU A 119 0.59 1.72 8.81
N LEU A 120 1.11 0.61 8.28
CA LEU A 120 0.32 -0.43 7.60
C LEU A 120 -0.76 -1.02 8.51
N GLN A 121 -0.44 -1.29 9.78
CA GLN A 121 -1.40 -1.77 10.75
C GLN A 121 -2.53 -0.76 10.97
N GLN A 122 -2.20 0.53 11.06
CA GLN A 122 -3.19 1.59 11.21
C GLN A 122 -4.09 1.69 9.97
N GLU A 123 -3.52 1.60 8.77
CA GLU A 123 -4.27 1.56 7.52
C GLU A 123 -5.21 0.36 7.44
N LEU A 124 -4.73 -0.83 7.79
CA LEU A 124 -5.52 -2.06 7.82
C LEU A 124 -6.68 -1.93 8.80
N ARG A 125 -6.44 -1.45 10.03
CA ARG A 125 -7.50 -1.19 11.00
C ARG A 125 -8.51 -0.15 10.50
N SER A 126 -8.04 0.89 9.83
CA SER A 126 -8.90 1.93 9.26
C SER A 126 -9.77 1.38 8.14
N ALA A 127 -9.22 0.55 7.26
CA ALA A 127 -9.94 -0.13 6.19
C ALA A 127 -10.96 -1.13 6.76
N GLN A 128 -10.57 -1.92 7.77
CA GLN A 128 -11.44 -2.86 8.46
C GLN A 128 -12.62 -2.13 9.14
N ALA A 129 -12.37 -1.00 9.81
CA ALA A 129 -13.43 -0.18 10.41
C ALA A 129 -14.42 0.35 9.36
N LYS A 130 -13.93 0.78 8.18
CA LYS A 130 -14.78 1.21 7.07
C LYS A 130 -15.63 0.05 6.54
N LEU A 131 -15.07 -1.15 6.41
CA LEU A 131 -15.82 -2.34 6.00
C LEU A 131 -16.91 -2.69 7.02
N GLN A 132 -16.58 -2.71 8.31
CA GLN A 132 -17.56 -2.95 9.38
C GLN A 132 -18.68 -1.92 9.39
N HIS A 133 -18.36 -0.64 9.17
CA HIS A 133 -19.36 0.41 9.05
C HIS A 133 -20.30 0.20 7.84
N LEU A 134 -19.73 -0.15 6.67
CA LEU A 134 -20.52 -0.46 5.48
C LEU A 134 -21.41 -1.69 5.67
N GLU A 135 -20.93 -2.72 6.34
CA GLU A 135 -21.70 -3.91 6.69
C GLU A 135 -22.90 -3.55 7.58
N ALA A 136 -22.69 -2.72 8.60
CA ALA A 136 -23.78 -2.21 9.45
C ALA A 136 -24.81 -1.40 8.65
N LEU A 137 -24.37 -0.56 7.71
CA LEU A 137 -25.28 0.19 6.83
C LEU A 137 -26.07 -0.78 5.94
N LEU A 138 -25.41 -1.71 5.26
CA LEU A 138 -26.09 -2.63 4.35
C LEU A 138 -27.08 -3.57 5.04
N THR A 139 -26.78 -3.99 6.27
CA THR A 139 -27.67 -4.84 7.07
C THR A 139 -28.86 -4.08 7.66
N SER A 140 -28.77 -2.76 7.81
CA SER A 140 -29.84 -1.90 8.34
C SER A 140 -30.76 -1.32 7.26
N LEU A 141 -30.47 -1.53 5.98
CA LEU A 141 -31.32 -1.06 4.88
C LEU A 141 -32.69 -1.77 4.91
N PRO A 142 -33.78 -1.04 4.59
CA PRO A 142 -35.09 -1.67 4.46
C PRO A 142 -35.12 -2.64 3.27
N PRO A 143 -36.10 -3.58 3.23
CA PRO A 143 -36.29 -4.44 2.07
C PRO A 143 -36.54 -3.61 0.80
N PRO A 144 -35.94 -4.00 -0.35
CA PRO A 144 -36.07 -3.25 -1.60
C PRO A 144 -37.52 -3.21 -2.07
N GLN A 145 -37.98 -2.04 -2.51
CA GLN A 145 -39.36 -1.83 -2.96
C GLN A 145 -39.53 -2.04 -4.46
N SER A 146 -38.43 -2.18 -5.22
CA SER A 146 -38.45 -2.42 -6.66
C SER A 146 -37.36 -3.40 -7.12
N GLN A 147 -37.54 -4.02 -8.27
CA GLN A 147 -36.54 -4.92 -8.87
C GLN A 147 -35.22 -4.21 -9.18
N LYS A 148 -35.29 -2.94 -9.61
CA LYS A 148 -34.10 -2.13 -9.91
C LYS A 148 -33.28 -1.88 -8.63
N GLU A 149 -33.95 -1.55 -7.53
CA GLU A 149 -33.32 -1.37 -6.22
C GLU A 149 -32.67 -2.67 -5.72
N ALA A 150 -33.38 -3.80 -5.85
CA ALA A 150 -32.84 -5.11 -5.49
C ALA A 150 -31.55 -5.45 -6.29
N GLN A 151 -31.51 -5.13 -7.59
CA GLN A 151 -30.30 -5.32 -8.41
C GLN A 151 -29.14 -4.42 -7.96
N VAL A 152 -29.43 -3.17 -7.60
CA VAL A 152 -28.41 -2.24 -7.08
C VAL A 152 -27.85 -2.75 -5.75
N ALA A 153 -28.72 -3.12 -4.81
CA ALA A 153 -28.31 -3.67 -3.52
C ALA A 153 -27.45 -4.94 -3.69
N ALA A 154 -27.87 -5.88 -4.54
CA ALA A 154 -27.10 -7.09 -4.83
C ALA A 154 -25.73 -6.79 -5.47
N ARG A 155 -25.64 -5.75 -6.32
CA ARG A 155 -24.35 -5.31 -6.87
C ARG A 155 -23.45 -4.75 -5.78
N VAL A 156 -23.98 -3.90 -4.88
CA VAL A 156 -23.20 -3.31 -3.79
C VAL A 156 -22.70 -4.39 -2.83
N TRP A 157 -23.55 -5.34 -2.44
CA TRP A 157 -23.14 -6.49 -1.61
C TRP A 157 -22.01 -7.30 -2.25
N ARG A 158 -22.06 -7.53 -3.56
CA ARG A 158 -20.99 -8.25 -4.27
C ARG A 158 -19.67 -7.50 -4.24
N GLU A 159 -19.69 -6.19 -4.44
CA GLU A 159 -18.48 -5.36 -4.37
C GLU A 159 -17.93 -5.28 -2.94
N PHE A 160 -18.80 -5.28 -1.94
CA PHE A 160 -18.42 -5.37 -0.53
C PHE A 160 -17.69 -6.69 -0.23
N GLU A 161 -18.25 -7.83 -0.64
CA GLU A 161 -17.64 -9.14 -0.43
C GLU A 161 -16.27 -9.26 -1.08
N LYS A 162 -16.11 -8.75 -2.31
CA LYS A 162 -14.81 -8.71 -2.99
C LYS A 162 -13.75 -7.98 -2.17
N LYS A 163 -14.11 -6.90 -1.47
CA LYS A 163 -13.18 -6.13 -0.64
C LYS A 163 -12.91 -6.79 0.71
N ARG A 164 -13.79 -7.68 1.17
CA ARG A 164 -13.66 -8.41 2.45
C ARG A 164 -12.77 -9.64 2.34
N THR A 165 -12.65 -10.23 1.15
CA THR A 165 -11.84 -11.43 0.89
C THR A 165 -10.40 -11.14 0.44
N VAL A 166 -10.00 -9.86 0.41
CA VAL A 166 -8.62 -9.41 0.15
C VAL A 166 -7.90 -9.23 1.47
#